data_AF-A0A838THR2-F1
#
_entry.id   AF-A0A838THR2-F1
#
_cell.length_a   1.000
_cell.length_b   1.000
_cell.length_c   1.000
_cell.angle_alpha   90.00
_cell.angle_beta   90.00
_cell.angle_gamma   90.00
#
_symmetry.space_group_name_H-M   'P 1'
#
loop_
_entity.id
_entity.type
_entity.pdbx_description
1 polymer ?
#
loop_
_entity_poly.entity_id
_entity_poly.type
_entity_poly.pdbx_seq_one_letter_code
_entity_poly.pdbx_strand_id
1 'polypeptide(L)' 'MKKVKEKKIIITVKNKHLDALEDLLYSELTDEQKMKSAKKSKKLWTALVKAFEKKK' A
#
# COMPACT_ATOMS: atom_id res chain seq x y z
N MET A 1 14.38 -8.96 -25.85
CA MET A 1 13.56 -8.65 -24.66
C MET A 1 14.11 -7.40 -24.00
N LYS A 2 13.33 -6.31 -23.87
CA LYS A 2 13.80 -5.07 -23.22
C LYS A 2 14.09 -5.38 -21.75
N LYS A 3 15.33 -5.18 -21.29
CA LYS A 3 15.68 -5.26 -19.85
C LYS A 3 14.82 -4.24 -19.12
N VAL A 4 13.84 -4.70 -18.35
CA VAL A 4 13.09 -3.83 -17.44
C VAL A 4 14.09 -3.37 -16.39
N LYS A 5 14.47 -2.08 -16.40
CA LYS A 5 15.30 -1.51 -15.35
C LYS A 5 14.50 -1.57 -14.05
N GLU A 6 14.88 -2.48 -13.16
CA GLU A 6 14.30 -2.58 -11.84
C GLU A 6 14.58 -1.29 -11.06
N LYS A 7 13.51 -0.66 -10.55
CA LYS A 7 13.61 0.54 -9.73
C LYS A 7 13.40 0.17 -8.27
N LYS A 8 14.44 0.34 -7.45
CA LYS A 8 14.33 0.18 -6.00
C LYS A 8 13.83 1.46 -5.34
N ILE A 9 12.69 1.34 -4.65
CA ILE A 9 12.18 2.38 -3.76
C ILE A 9 12.27 1.91 -2.31
N ILE A 10 12.46 2.86 -1.40
CA ILE A 10 12.46 2.65 0.04
C ILE A 10 11.50 3.69 0.59
N ILE A 11 10.49 3.26 1.34
CA ILE A 11 9.54 4.15 2.00
C ILE A 11 9.42 3.76 3.47
N THR A 12 9.21 4.76 4.31
CA THR A 12 8.86 4.57 5.71
C THR A 12 7.34 4.72 5.85
N VAL A 13 6.68 3.69 6.37
CA VAL A 13 5.23 3.69 6.58
C VAL A 13 4.91 3.33 8.02
N LYS A 14 3.78 3.85 8.53
CA LYS A 14 3.32 3.51 9.88
C LYS A 14 2.66 2.12 9.86
N ASN A 15 2.89 1.31 10.90
CA ASN A 15 2.37 -0.06 11.02
C ASN A 15 0.86 -0.15 10.77
N LYS A 16 0.06 0.81 11.27
CA LYS A 16 -1.39 0.90 11.04
C LYS A 16 -1.86 0.81 9.57
N HIS A 17 -0.98 1.04 8.60
CA HIS A 17 -1.27 0.87 7.17
C HIS A 17 -1.00 -0.54 6.67
N LEU A 18 -0.01 -1.22 7.24
CA LEU A 18 0.27 -2.64 7.01
C LEU A 18 -0.78 -3.51 7.73
N ASP A 19 -1.09 -3.18 8.99
CA ASP A 19 -2.13 -3.88 9.77
C ASP A 19 -3.48 -3.81 9.04
N ALA A 20 -3.83 -2.64 8.47
CA ALA A 20 -5.05 -2.48 7.69
C ALA A 20 -5.05 -3.27 6.36
N LEU A 21 -3.87 -3.59 5.82
CA LEU A 21 -3.75 -4.44 4.63
C LEU A 21 -3.95 -5.90 5.03
N GLU A 22 -3.33 -6.32 6.13
CA GLU A 22 -3.48 -7.65 6.71
C GLU A 22 -4.93 -7.93 7.08
N ASP A 23 -5.60 -6.98 7.75
CA ASP A 23 -7.02 -7.05 8.10
C ASP A 23 -7.90 -7.26 6.86
N LEU A 24 -7.59 -6.61 5.74
CA LEU A 24 -8.38 -6.78 4.51
C LEU A 24 -8.18 -8.15 3.85
N LEU A 25 -7.03 -8.78 4.07
CA LEU A 25 -6.68 -10.06 3.43
C LEU A 25 -7.10 -11.26 4.27
N TYR A 26 -7.06 -11.12 5.60
CA TYR A 26 -7.12 -12.27 6.51
C TYR A 26 -8.18 -12.15 7.61
N SER A 27 -8.81 -10.98 7.79
CA SER A 27 -9.81 -10.79 8.84
C SER A 27 -11.23 -10.73 8.27
N GLU A 28 -12.19 -11.34 8.96
CA GLU A 28 -13.61 -11.12 8.71
C GLU A 28 -14.03 -9.76 9.27
N LEU A 29 -14.02 -8.75 8.39
CA LEU A 29 -14.39 -7.39 8.71
C LEU A 29 -15.85 -7.09 8.35
N THR A 30 -16.51 -6.28 9.16
CA THR A 30 -17.78 -5.64 8.76
C THR A 30 -17.57 -4.68 7.60
N ASP A 31 -18.63 -4.32 6.87
CA ASP A 31 -18.52 -3.42 5.71
C ASP A 31 -17.94 -2.05 6.08
N GLU A 32 -18.27 -1.52 7.25
CA GLU A 32 -17.68 -0.28 7.76
C GLU A 32 -16.18 -0.41 8.01
N GLN A 33 -15.76 -1.53 8.60
CA GLN A 33 -14.34 -1.81 8.88
C GLN A 33 -13.57 -2.03 7.57
N LYS A 34 -14.14 -2.78 6.62
CA LYS A 34 -13.58 -2.94 5.26
C LYS A 34 -13.38 -1.59 4.60
N MET A 35 -14.36 -0.68 4.68
CA MET A 35 -14.24 0.65 4.08
C MET A 35 -13.13 1.48 4.75
N LYS A 36 -13.00 1.42 6.08
CA LYS A 36 -11.94 2.12 6.82
C LYS A 36 -10.55 1.55 6.47
N SER A 37 -10.41 0.23 6.43
CA SER A 37 -9.15 -0.44 6.09
C SER A 37 -8.78 -0.20 4.62
N ALA A 38 -9.74 -0.26 3.68
CA ALA A 38 -9.54 0.07 2.28
C ALA A 38 -9.02 1.50 2.07
N LYS A 39 -9.57 2.48 2.80
CA LYS A 39 -9.07 3.87 2.77
C LYS A 39 -7.61 3.96 3.26
N LYS A 40 -7.24 3.22 4.31
CA LYS A 40 -5.86 3.18 4.83
C LYS A 40 -4.89 2.52 3.84
N SER A 41 -5.29 1.41 3.23
CA SER A 41 -4.49 0.67 2.24
C SER A 41 -4.33 1.46 0.95
N LYS A 42 -5.36 2.20 0.51
CA LYS A 42 -5.25 3.13 -0.63
C LYS A 42 -4.22 4.23 -0.38
N LYS A 43 -4.11 4.74 0.84
CA LYS A 43 -3.07 5.72 1.20
C LYS A 43 -1.67 5.12 1.10
N LEU A 44 -1.49 3.88 1.56
CA LEU A 44 -0.23 3.13 1.43
C LEU A 44 0.16 2.96 -0.04
N TRP A 45 -0.77 2.47 -0.87
CA TRP A 45 -0.56 2.30 -2.30
C TRP A 45 -0.17 3.62 -2.98
N THR A 46 -0.89 4.70 -2.67
CA THR A 46 -0.59 6.03 -3.23
C THR A 46 0.83 6.49 -2.86
N ALA A 47 1.28 6.23 -1.63
CA ALA A 47 2.63 6.58 -1.20
C ALA A 47 3.70 5.76 -1.97
N LEU A 48 3.46 4.47 -2.18
CA LEU A 48 4.34 3.59 -2.97
C LEU A 48 4.45 4.08 -4.42
N VAL A 49 3.32 4.33 -5.09
CA VAL A 49 3.29 4.81 -6.48
C VAL A 49 4.00 6.16 -6.60
N LYS A 50 3.71 7.11 -5.71
CA LYS A 50 4.38 8.42 -5.73
C LYS A 50 5.89 8.31 -5.53
N ALA A 51 6.34 7.44 -4.63
CA ALA A 51 7.77 7.22 -4.41
C ALA A 51 8.45 6.58 -5.64
N PHE A 52 7.72 5.73 -6.36
CA PHE A 52 8.18 5.13 -7.61
C PHE A 52 8.27 6.14 -8.76
N GLU A 53 7.29 7.04 -8.88
CA GLU A 53 7.22 8.07 -9.91
C GLU A 53 8.21 9.22 -9.70
N LYS A 54 8.45 9.64 -8.44
CA LYS A 54 9.34 10.77 -8.12
C LYS A 54 10.82 10.56 -8.48
N LYS A 55 11.29 9.32 -8.60
CA LYS A 55 12.68 9.01 -9.02
C LYS A 55 12.86 9.04 -10.55
N LYS A 56 12.22 9.99 -11.24
CA LYS A 56 12.27 10.12 -12.70
C LYS A 56 13.13 11.30 -13.12
#